data_AF-A0A2N5PKF4-F1
#
_entry.id   AF-A0A2N5PKF4-F1
#
_cell.length_a   1.000
_cell.length_b   1.000
_cell.length_c   1.000
_cell.angle_alpha   90.00
_cell.angle_beta   90.00
_cell.angle_gamma   90.00
#
_symmetry.space_group_name_H-M   'P 1'
#
loop_
_entity.id
_entity.type
_entity.pdbx_description
1 polymer ?
#
loop_
_entity_poly.entity_id
_entity_poly.type
_entity_poly.pdbx_seq_one_letter_code
_entity_poly.pdbx_strand_id
1 'polypeptide(L)'
;MENVLEKILEEIKEAFDENIDDIEDSAGIHHFAIDSFTAWYIARKIIRSHMDDVPKCGECSRKKLYQIGYEDGKKDKDWISVEDRLPEDDDMRFYMCIVENHEEDLPMFCQYDSEYGFGFWHDIYDSTSLGFVDTVFKTNDELGYEKVVAWQPLPEPMRKE
;
A
#
# COMPACT_ATOMS: atom_id res chain seq x y z
N MET A 1 -15.74 -30.22 1.09
CA MET A 1 -16.31 -28.86 1.21
C MET A 1 -16.91 -28.58 -0.15
N GLU A 2 -18.23 -28.58 -0.24
CA GLU A 2 -18.96 -28.39 -1.48
C GLU A 2 -18.79 -26.93 -1.95
N ASN A 3 -18.57 -26.71 -3.25
CA ASN A 3 -18.34 -25.37 -3.78
C ASN A 3 -19.66 -24.58 -3.74
N VAL A 4 -19.66 -23.39 -3.13
CA VAL A 4 -20.85 -22.53 -3.03
C VAL A 4 -21.48 -22.27 -4.41
N LEU A 5 -20.67 -22.17 -5.47
CA LEU A 5 -21.18 -21.99 -6.82
C LEU A 5 -21.88 -23.23 -7.37
N GLU A 6 -21.39 -24.43 -7.06
CA GLU A 6 -22.04 -25.68 -7.49
C GLU A 6 -23.41 -25.82 -6.82
N LYS A 7 -23.48 -25.48 -5.52
CA LYS A 7 -24.74 -25.46 -4.77
C LYS A 7 -25.76 -24.46 -5.36
N ILE A 8 -25.33 -23.25 -5.69
CA ILE A 8 -26.20 -22.24 -6.33
C ILE A 8 -26.72 -22.73 -7.69
N LEU A 9 -25.86 -23.39 -8.49
CA LEU A 9 -26.27 -23.94 -9.78
C LEU A 9 -27.30 -25.06 -9.64
N GLU A 10 -27.14 -25.92 -8.63
CA GLU A 10 -28.07 -27.01 -8.35
C GLU A 10 -29.43 -26.46 -7.89
N GLU A 11 -29.46 -25.50 -6.96
CA GLU A 11 -30.69 -24.84 -6.52
C GLU A 11 -31.43 -24.12 -7.66
N ILE A 12 -30.69 -23.47 -8.58
CA ILE A 12 -31.30 -22.84 -9.77
C ILE A 12 -31.90 -23.90 -10.68
N LYS A 13 -31.19 -25.01 -10.91
CA LYS A 13 -31.67 -26.09 -11.77
C LYS A 13 -32.95 -26.72 -11.23
N GLU A 14 -32.96 -27.09 -9.95
CA GLU A 14 -34.15 -27.66 -9.29
C GLU A 14 -35.35 -26.71 -9.36
N ALA A 15 -35.13 -25.44 -9.06
CA ALA A 15 -36.20 -24.44 -9.12
C ALA A 15 -36.71 -24.21 -10.56
N PHE A 16 -35.87 -24.35 -11.58
CA PHE A 16 -36.31 -24.28 -12.97
C PHE A 16 -37.13 -25.52 -13.35
N ASP A 17 -36.67 -26.72 -13.00
CA ASP A 17 -37.38 -27.97 -13.27
C ASP A 17 -38.78 -27.99 -12.63
N GLU A 18 -38.95 -27.36 -11.44
CA GLU A 18 -40.26 -27.21 -10.77
C GLU A 18 -41.20 -26.18 -11.42
N ASN A 19 -40.68 -25.21 -12.18
CA ASN A 19 -41.43 -24.09 -12.73
C ASN A 19 -41.52 -24.11 -14.26
N ILE A 20 -41.12 -25.22 -14.88
CA ILE A 20 -41.29 -25.46 -16.31
C ILE A 20 -42.73 -25.88 -16.58
N ASP A 21 -43.36 -25.19 -17.53
CA ASP A 21 -44.63 -25.59 -18.11
C ASP A 21 -44.38 -26.58 -19.25
N ASP A 22 -45.19 -27.63 -19.29
CA ASP A 22 -45.25 -28.57 -20.41
C ASP A 22 -46.38 -28.16 -21.37
N ILE A 23 -46.00 -27.71 -22.57
CA ILE A 23 -46.91 -27.18 -23.58
C ILE A 23 -46.88 -28.09 -24.80
N GLU A 24 -47.98 -28.80 -25.07
CA GLU A 24 -48.14 -29.59 -26.28
C GLU A 24 -48.51 -28.69 -27.47
N ASP A 25 -47.74 -28.78 -28.56
CA ASP A 25 -48.04 -28.06 -29.80
C ASP A 25 -49.10 -28.77 -30.66
N SER A 26 -49.52 -28.14 -31.75
CA SER A 26 -50.51 -28.70 -32.68
C SER A 26 -50.08 -30.01 -33.38
N ALA A 27 -48.80 -30.39 -33.29
CA ALA A 27 -48.24 -31.62 -33.83
C ALA A 27 -48.08 -32.71 -32.73
N GLY A 28 -48.50 -32.44 -31.49
CA GLY A 28 -48.37 -33.36 -30.36
C GLY A 28 -46.96 -33.40 -29.75
N ILE A 29 -46.13 -32.38 -30.01
CA ILE A 29 -44.78 -32.29 -29.44
C ILE A 29 -44.84 -31.45 -28.16
N HIS A 30 -44.30 -32.01 -27.09
CA HIS A 30 -44.17 -31.36 -25.79
C HIS A 30 -43.00 -30.36 -25.78
N HIS A 31 -43.31 -29.10 -25.48
CA HIS A 31 -42.34 -28.02 -25.30
C HIS A 31 -42.28 -27.63 -23.83
N PHE A 32 -41.10 -27.74 -23.24
CA PHE A 32 -40.82 -27.31 -21.88
C PHE A 32 -40.42 -25.84 -21.88
N ALA A 33 -41.29 -24.98 -21.37
CA ALA A 33 -41.09 -23.53 -21.39
C ALA A 33 -41.21 -22.95 -19.99
N ILE A 34 -40.38 -21.95 -19.71
CA ILE A 34 -40.51 -21.08 -18.55
C ILE A 34 -40.53 -19.65 -19.04
N ASP A 35 -41.44 -18.83 -18.52
CA ASP A 35 -41.48 -17.44 -18.92
C ASP A 35 -40.23 -16.69 -18.42
N SER A 36 -39.77 -15.72 -19.20
CA SER A 36 -38.50 -15.03 -18.95
C SER A 36 -38.51 -14.23 -17.65
N PHE A 37 -39.68 -13.80 -17.17
CA PHE A 37 -39.81 -13.07 -15.91
C PHE A 37 -39.66 -14.00 -14.71
N THR A 38 -40.31 -15.17 -14.74
CA THR A 38 -40.20 -16.19 -13.69
C THR A 38 -38.78 -16.75 -13.61
N ALA A 39 -38.17 -17.09 -14.75
CA ALA A 39 -36.79 -17.54 -14.82
C ALA A 39 -35.82 -16.52 -14.18
N TRP A 40 -35.96 -15.24 -14.52
CA TRP A 40 -35.16 -14.17 -13.94
C TRP A 40 -35.40 -14.00 -12.44
N TYR A 41 -36.66 -14.03 -12.00
CA TYR A 41 -37.01 -13.84 -10.60
C TYR A 41 -36.45 -14.96 -9.71
N ILE A 42 -36.58 -16.21 -10.15
CA ILE A 42 -36.05 -17.40 -9.46
C ILE A 42 -34.53 -17.29 -9.32
N ALA A 43 -33.82 -17.11 -10.45
CA ALA A 43 -32.35 -17.01 -10.43
C ALA A 43 -31.89 -15.85 -9.55
N ARG A 44 -32.53 -14.68 -9.66
CA ARG A 44 -32.20 -13.50 -8.84
C ARG A 44 -32.43 -13.75 -7.35
N LYS A 45 -33.51 -14.44 -6.97
CA LYS A 45 -33.85 -14.72 -5.57
C LYS A 45 -32.82 -15.65 -4.93
N ILE A 46 -32.46 -16.73 -5.63
CA ILE A 46 -31.46 -17.71 -5.18
C ILE A 46 -30.09 -17.04 -5.07
N ILE A 47 -29.63 -16.34 -6.11
CA ILE A 47 -28.32 -15.66 -6.06
C ILE A 47 -28.25 -14.69 -4.87
N ARG A 48 -29.32 -13.95 -4.60
CA ARG A 48 -29.37 -13.01 -3.47
C ARG A 48 -29.34 -13.67 -2.10
N SER A 49 -29.94 -14.86 -1.91
CA SER A 49 -29.86 -15.54 -0.61
C SER A 49 -28.44 -15.98 -0.28
N HIS A 50 -27.62 -16.28 -1.30
CA HIS A 50 -26.21 -16.66 -1.11
C HIS A 50 -25.24 -15.46 -1.13
N MET A 51 -25.70 -14.24 -1.44
CA MET A 51 -24.84 -13.04 -1.43
C MET A 51 -24.34 -12.68 -0.03
N ASP A 52 -25.11 -12.99 1.02
CA ASP A 52 -24.70 -12.75 2.41
C ASP A 52 -23.71 -13.81 2.92
N ASP A 53 -23.68 -14.99 2.26
CA ASP A 53 -22.73 -16.08 2.52
C ASP A 53 -21.39 -15.87 1.78
N VAL A 54 -21.32 -14.90 0.87
CA VAL A 54 -20.04 -14.45 0.29
C VAL A 54 -19.28 -13.70 1.38
N PRO A 55 -18.10 -14.19 1.82
CA PRO A 55 -17.33 -13.49 2.84
C PRO A 55 -17.11 -12.05 2.42
N LYS A 56 -17.62 -11.10 3.20
CA LYS A 56 -17.33 -9.68 2.99
C LYS A 56 -15.82 -9.53 3.07
N CYS A 57 -15.19 -9.32 1.92
CA CYS A 57 -13.76 -9.04 1.77
C CYS A 57 -13.29 -7.79 2.58
N GLY A 58 -14.20 -7.13 3.32
CA GLY A 58 -13.89 -6.14 4.35
C GLY A 58 -13.05 -6.65 5.52
N GLU A 59 -13.06 -7.96 5.81
CA GLU A 59 -12.23 -8.53 6.89
C GLU A 59 -10.98 -9.29 6.40
N CYS A 60 -10.78 -9.42 5.09
CA CYS A 60 -9.64 -10.19 4.61
C CYS A 60 -8.32 -9.46 4.91
N SER A 61 -7.34 -10.19 5.43
CA SER A 61 -6.02 -9.67 5.77
C SER A 61 -5.35 -8.96 4.60
N ARG A 62 -5.65 -9.38 3.36
CA ARG A 62 -5.16 -8.74 2.13
C ARG A 62 -5.66 -7.31 1.97
N LYS A 63 -6.96 -7.04 2.18
CA LYS A 63 -7.50 -5.68 2.07
C LYS A 63 -6.96 -4.77 3.18
N LYS A 64 -6.84 -5.28 4.40
CA LYS A 64 -6.20 -4.56 5.51
C LYS A 64 -4.75 -4.19 5.17
N LEU A 65 -3.98 -5.10 4.60
CA LEU A 65 -2.59 -4.84 4.19
C LEU A 65 -2.51 -3.78 3.07
N TYR A 66 -3.37 -3.85 2.05
CA TYR A 66 -3.44 -2.82 1.01
C TYR A 66 -3.85 -1.46 1.56
N GLN A 67 -4.74 -1.43 2.55
CA GLN A 67 -5.22 -0.19 3.16
C GLN A 67 -4.15 0.44 4.06
N ILE A 68 -3.42 -0.38 4.84
CA ILE A 68 -2.23 0.04 5.58
C ILE A 68 -1.16 0.59 4.64
N GLY A 69 -0.82 -0.15 3.57
CA GLY A 69 0.19 0.31 2.60
C GLY A 69 -0.23 1.55 1.82
N TYR A 70 -1.53 1.71 1.52
CA TYR A 70 -2.08 2.89 0.89
C TYR A 70 -2.08 4.10 1.84
N GLU A 71 -2.36 3.92 3.13
CA GLU A 71 -2.32 4.97 4.17
C GLU A 71 -0.87 5.36 4.52
N ASP A 72 0.06 4.42 4.64
CA ASP A 72 1.50 4.68 4.79
C ASP A 72 2.08 5.38 3.57
N GLY A 73 1.70 4.95 2.36
CA GLY A 73 2.07 5.64 1.11
C GLY A 73 1.42 7.01 0.93
N LYS A 74 0.38 7.34 1.73
CA LYS A 74 -0.27 8.65 1.76
C LYS A 74 0.24 9.57 2.88
N LYS A 75 1.20 9.13 3.70
CA LYS A 75 1.93 10.02 4.62
C LYS A 75 2.94 10.86 3.83
N ASP A 76 2.39 11.69 2.94
CA ASP A 76 3.06 12.80 2.26
C ASP A 76 3.29 13.99 3.22
N LYS A 77 3.51 13.76 4.52
CA LYS A 77 3.46 14.83 5.54
C LYS A 77 4.51 14.77 6.65
N ASP A 78 5.57 13.98 6.50
CA ASP A 78 6.69 14.01 7.46
C ASP A 78 7.93 14.74 6.92
N TRP A 79 7.87 15.26 5.69
CA TRP A 79 8.88 16.19 5.18
C TRP A 79 8.73 17.55 5.86
N ILE A 80 9.74 17.94 6.64
CA ILE A 80 9.84 19.21 7.34
C ILE A 80 10.65 20.15 6.46
N SER A 81 10.06 21.29 6.05
CA SER A 81 10.81 22.33 5.34
C SER A 81 11.92 22.88 6.25
N VAL A 82 13.09 23.15 5.69
CA VAL A 82 14.19 23.79 6.44
C VAL A 82 13.82 25.20 6.91
N GLU A 83 12.84 25.84 6.25
CA GLU A 83 12.29 27.13 6.68
C GLU A 83 11.37 27.00 7.90
N ASP A 84 10.69 25.86 8.04
CA ASP A 84 9.77 25.61 9.15
C ASP A 84 10.54 25.22 10.42
N ARG A 85 11.47 24.26 10.30
CA ARG A 85 12.26 23.73 11.42
C ARG A 85 13.51 23.02 10.92
N LEU A 86 14.59 23.15 11.68
CA LEU A 86 15.83 22.39 11.48
C LEU A 86 15.92 21.22 12.48
N PRO A 87 16.72 20.18 12.19
CA PRO A 87 16.98 19.12 13.15
C PRO A 87 17.56 19.67 14.46
N GLU A 88 17.14 19.11 15.59
CA GLU A 88 17.60 19.54 16.92
C GLU A 88 18.65 18.62 17.53
N ASP A 89 18.78 17.39 17.01
CA ASP A 89 19.66 16.36 17.56
C ASP A 89 21.05 16.43 16.91
N ASP A 90 22.05 16.82 17.68
CA ASP A 90 23.47 16.83 17.30
C ASP A 90 24.16 15.49 17.62
N ASP A 91 23.52 14.37 17.23
CA ASP A 91 24.00 13.01 17.51
C ASP A 91 24.62 12.34 16.27
N MET A 92 25.16 13.15 15.34
CA MET A 92 25.77 12.72 14.07
C MET A 92 24.88 11.80 13.22
N ARG A 93 23.56 11.84 13.42
CA ARG A 93 22.61 10.95 12.75
C ARG A 93 22.34 11.40 11.33
N PHE A 94 22.01 10.43 10.48
CA PHE A 94 21.57 10.70 9.12
C PHE A 94 20.07 11.03 9.08
N TYR A 95 19.75 12.02 8.26
CA TYR A 95 18.41 12.42 7.87
C TYR A 95 18.23 12.16 6.38
N MET A 96 17.01 11.84 5.98
CA MET A 96 16.62 11.89 4.57
C MET A 96 16.37 13.35 4.22
N CYS A 97 16.91 13.80 3.09
CA CYS A 97 16.92 15.18 2.65
C CYS A 97 16.49 15.28 1.19
N ILE A 98 15.59 16.23 0.91
CA ILE A 98 15.30 16.69 -0.45
C ILE A 98 16.20 17.89 -0.72
N VAL A 99 16.85 17.90 -1.87
CA VAL A 99 17.73 19.00 -2.27
C VAL A 99 17.15 19.80 -3.44
N GLU A 100 17.54 21.06 -3.54
CA GLU A 100 17.11 21.97 -4.61
C GLU A 100 17.35 21.33 -5.99
N ASN A 101 16.40 21.51 -6.91
CA ASN A 101 16.43 20.98 -8.28
C ASN A 101 16.35 19.45 -8.43
N HIS A 102 16.21 18.70 -7.32
CA HIS A 102 16.12 17.24 -7.29
C HIS A 102 14.93 16.75 -6.44
N GLU A 103 13.84 17.52 -6.44
CA GLU A 103 12.64 17.26 -5.63
C GLU A 103 11.91 15.96 -6.01
N GLU A 104 12.05 15.51 -7.27
CA GLU A 104 11.45 14.28 -7.78
C GLU A 104 12.39 13.06 -7.67
N ASP A 105 13.64 13.26 -7.26
CA ASP A 105 14.63 12.19 -7.15
C ASP A 105 14.56 11.48 -5.79
N LEU A 106 15.29 10.36 -5.69
CA LEU A 106 15.46 9.68 -4.41
C LEU A 106 16.15 10.61 -3.40
N PRO A 107 15.70 10.62 -2.14
CA PRO A 107 16.25 11.54 -1.15
C PRO A 107 17.72 11.23 -0.84
N MET A 108 18.49 12.30 -0.65
CA MET A 108 19.88 12.23 -0.20
C MET A 108 19.94 11.98 1.30
N PHE A 109 20.95 11.27 1.78
CA PHE A 109 21.20 11.15 3.22
C PHE A 109 22.24 12.18 3.63
N CYS A 110 21.92 13.05 4.60
CA CYS A 110 22.83 14.04 5.15
C CYS A 110 22.83 14.00 6.67
N GLN A 111 23.90 14.47 7.29
CA GLN A 111 23.92 14.84 8.70
C GLN A 111 23.63 16.33 8.85
N TYR A 112 23.20 16.74 10.03
CA TYR A 112 22.98 18.15 10.36
C TYR A 112 23.80 18.51 11.59
N ASP A 113 24.48 19.65 11.51
CA ASP A 113 25.18 20.28 12.62
C ASP A 113 24.56 21.67 12.85
N SER A 114 24.34 22.05 14.11
CA SER A 114 23.67 23.32 14.44
C SER A 114 24.50 24.57 14.13
N GLU A 115 25.84 24.45 14.08
CA GLU A 115 26.77 25.53 13.75
C GLU A 115 27.00 25.61 12.23
N TYR A 116 27.13 24.47 11.55
CA TYR A 116 27.53 24.40 10.14
C TYR A 116 26.38 24.12 9.14
N GLY A 117 25.28 23.52 9.59
CA GLY A 117 24.15 23.11 8.75
C GLY A 117 24.25 21.67 8.23
N PHE A 118 23.67 21.40 7.05
CA PHE A 118 23.68 20.06 6.44
C PHE A 118 25.02 19.71 5.79
N GLY A 119 25.49 18.49 6.02
CA GLY A 119 26.80 18.02 5.56
C GLY A 119 27.14 16.61 6.05
N PHE A 120 28.45 16.34 6.18
CA PHE A 120 28.99 15.04 6.58
C PHE A 120 30.22 15.17 7.47
N TRP A 121 30.24 14.40 8.55
CA TRP A 121 31.43 14.13 9.36
C TRP A 121 32.38 13.21 8.59
N HIS A 122 33.65 13.60 8.54
CA HIS A 122 34.74 12.85 7.94
C HIS A 122 35.78 12.51 9.00
N ASP A 123 36.00 11.23 9.21
CA ASP A 123 37.09 10.73 10.06
C ASP A 123 38.45 10.96 9.38
N ILE A 124 39.38 11.51 10.14
CA ILE A 124 40.78 11.64 9.75
C ILE A 124 41.57 10.50 10.39
N TYR A 125 42.12 9.64 9.53
CA TYR A 125 43.00 8.53 9.94
C TYR A 125 44.45 8.86 9.61
N ASP A 126 45.35 8.67 10.57
CA ASP A 126 46.78 8.70 10.30
C ASP A 126 47.23 7.31 9.86
N SER A 127 47.70 7.22 8.62
CA SER A 127 48.17 5.99 8.01
C SER A 127 49.41 5.41 8.70
N THR A 128 50.15 6.23 9.48
CA THR A 128 51.35 5.79 10.20
C THR A 128 51.01 5.14 11.54
N SER A 129 50.11 5.74 12.32
CA SER A 129 49.65 5.20 13.60
C SER A 129 48.49 4.19 13.48
N LEU A 130 47.89 4.05 12.29
CA LEU A 130 46.68 3.25 12.04
C LEU A 130 45.54 3.59 13.02
N GLY A 131 45.58 4.80 13.58
CA GLY A 131 44.69 5.28 14.62
C GLY A 131 43.76 6.38 14.11
N PHE A 132 42.58 6.44 14.74
CA PHE A 132 41.69 7.60 14.65
C PHE A 132 42.41 8.83 15.22
N VAL A 133 42.45 9.91 14.44
CA VAL A 133 43.11 11.16 14.86
C VAL A 133 42.08 12.19 15.26
N ASP A 134 41.12 12.46 14.37
CA ASP A 134 40.13 13.53 14.55
C ASP A 134 38.94 13.33 13.59
N THR A 135 37.91 14.15 13.74
CA THR A 135 36.75 14.25 12.85
C THR A 135 36.54 15.69 12.41
N VAL A 136 36.27 15.89 11.12
CA VAL A 136 35.94 17.21 10.57
C VAL A 136 34.59 17.18 9.88
N PHE A 137 33.78 18.20 10.10
CA PHE A 137 32.53 18.38 9.37
C PHE A 137 32.79 19.10 8.06
N LYS A 138 32.13 18.66 6.98
CA LYS A 138 32.11 19.35 5.70
C LYS A 138 30.66 19.57 5.28
N THR A 139 30.32 20.82 5.00
CA THR A 139 28.98 21.21 4.56
C THR A 139 28.70 20.74 3.14
N ASN A 140 27.42 20.63 2.77
CA ASN A 140 27.02 20.34 1.39
C ASN A 140 27.63 21.33 0.38
N ASP A 141 27.65 22.62 0.72
CA ASP A 141 28.22 23.67 -0.12
C ASP A 141 29.73 23.44 -0.40
N GLU A 142 30.51 23.02 0.62
CA GLU A 142 31.94 22.72 0.47
C GLU A 142 32.20 21.44 -0.35
N LEU A 143 31.26 20.49 -0.31
CA LEU A 143 31.32 19.23 -1.04
C LEU A 143 30.77 19.36 -2.47
N GLY A 144 30.12 20.48 -2.79
CA GLY A 144 29.51 20.74 -4.10
C GLY A 144 28.15 20.08 -4.29
N TYR A 145 27.44 19.76 -3.21
CA TYR A 145 26.06 19.28 -3.24
C TYR A 145 25.06 20.43 -3.23
N GLU A 146 23.86 20.20 -3.78
CA GLU A 146 22.76 21.15 -3.70
C GLU A 146 22.26 21.35 -2.26
N LYS A 147 21.59 22.48 -2.04
CA LYS A 147 21.06 22.85 -0.72
C LYS A 147 19.86 22.00 -0.36
N VAL A 148 19.76 21.63 0.92
CA VAL A 148 18.61 20.89 1.45
C VAL A 148 17.43 21.84 1.60
N VAL A 149 16.27 21.47 1.03
CA VAL A 149 15.00 22.22 1.13
C VAL A 149 14.03 21.61 2.12
N ALA A 150 14.08 20.30 2.31
CA ALA A 150 13.24 19.59 3.27
C ALA A 150 13.96 18.36 3.80
N TRP A 151 13.60 17.93 5.02
CA TRP A 151 14.21 16.79 5.67
C TRP A 151 13.19 15.97 6.46
N GLN A 152 13.54 14.72 6.75
CA GLN A 152 12.82 13.87 7.69
C GLN A 152 13.78 12.90 8.40
N PRO A 153 13.46 12.44 9.63
CA PRO A 153 14.26 11.42 10.30
C PRO A 153 14.22 10.09 9.55
N LEU A 154 15.31 9.32 9.64
CA LEU A 154 15.31 7.93 9.16
C LEU A 154 14.26 7.09 9.91
N PRO A 155 13.61 6.12 9.25
CA PRO A 155 12.72 5.17 9.90
C PRO A 155 13.44 4.44 11.05
N GLU A 156 12.71 4.19 12.15
CA GLU A 156 13.27 3.41 13.27
C GLU A 156 13.72 2.01 12.79
N PRO A 157 14.88 1.51 13.25
CA PRO A 157 15.33 0.17 12.89
C PRO A 157 14.33 -0.88 13.38
N MET A 158 14.15 -1.95 12.62
CA MET A 158 13.27 -3.05 13.02
C MET A 158 13.73 -3.68 14.33
N ARG A 159 12.93 -3.54 15.39
CA ARG A 159 13.12 -4.28 16.64
C ARG A 159 12.62 -5.71 16.46
N LYS A 160 13.47 -6.70 16.74
CA LYS A 160 13.02 -8.08 16.97
C LYS A 160 12.62 -8.17 18.44
N GLU A 161 11.34 -8.34 18.71
CA GLU A 161 10.85 -8.77 20.03
C GLU A 161 11.23 -10.21 20.33
#